data_AF-A0AA39MRB7-F1
#
_entry.id   AF-A0AA39MRB7-F1
#
_cell.length_a   1.000
_cell.length_b   1.000
_cell.length_c   1.000
_cell.angle_alpha   90.00
_cell.angle_beta   90.00
_cell.angle_gamma   90.00
#
_symmetry.space_group_name_H-M   'P 1'
#
loop_
_entity.id
_entity.type
_entity.pdbx_description
1 polymer ?
#
loop_
_entity_poly.entity_id
_entity_poly.type
_entity_poly.pdbx_seq_one_letter_code
_entity_poly.pdbx_strand_id
1 'polypeptide(L)'
;MFKTTVISRTEPTAVSTIVKKVVQFLFDALQAEVDLHELETTIEATFTHLKEKKEKGVADFSKCSSEGNSSWEYGAVFAIPLADLSNYFYGLVMTIKLERDVEDEESWDLRGSTPRNFSATIDLMRLVVTAGFRDP
;
A
#
# COMPACT_ATOMS: atom_id res chain seq x y z
N MET A 1 -16.90 -3.08 0.69
CA MET A 1 -16.72 -1.73 1.28
C MET A 1 -15.47 -1.12 0.68
N PHE A 2 -15.52 0.13 0.23
CA PHE A 2 -14.35 0.86 -0.28
C PHE A 2 -14.01 2.02 0.67
N LYS A 3 -12.73 2.24 0.92
CA LYS A 3 -12.21 3.36 1.72
C LYS A 3 -10.96 3.92 1.04
N THR A 4 -10.75 5.22 1.17
CA THR A 4 -9.54 5.92 0.71
C THR A 4 -9.00 6.80 1.84
N THR A 5 -7.68 6.93 1.93
CA THR A 5 -7.03 7.95 2.76
C THR A 5 -5.88 8.60 2.01
N VAL A 6 -5.60 9.86 2.32
CA VAL A 6 -4.56 10.65 1.66
C VAL A 6 -3.64 11.26 2.72
N ILE A 7 -2.34 11.06 2.55
CA ILE A 7 -1.29 11.75 3.27
C ILE A 7 -0.82 12.89 2.38
N SER A 8 -1.14 14.12 2.80
CA SER A 8 -0.79 15.32 2.05
C SER A 8 0.70 15.62 2.13
N ARG A 9 1.24 16.19 1.04
CA ARG A 9 2.64 16.63 0.95
C ARG A 9 2.82 18.00 1.60
N THR A 10 2.73 18.08 2.92
CA THR A 10 2.90 19.34 3.67
C THR A 10 4.28 19.49 4.30
N GLU A 11 4.91 18.39 4.70
CA GLU A 11 6.22 18.39 5.37
C GLU A 11 7.04 17.12 5.06
N PRO A 12 8.38 17.18 5.19
CA PRO A 12 9.23 16.01 5.00
C PRO A 12 8.82 14.90 5.95
N THR A 13 8.40 13.76 5.39
CA THR A 13 7.88 12.63 6.15
C THR A 13 8.80 11.43 5.94
N ALA A 14 9.08 10.66 6.99
CA ALA A 14 9.82 9.40 6.86
C ALA A 14 8.89 8.30 6.31
N VAL A 15 9.45 7.34 5.57
CA VAL A 15 8.67 6.21 5.03
C VAL A 15 7.99 5.43 6.15
N SER A 16 8.67 5.21 7.27
CA SER A 16 8.11 4.54 8.45
C SER A 16 6.85 5.25 9.00
N THR A 17 6.76 6.58 8.87
CA THR A 17 5.54 7.32 9.23
C THR A 17 4.39 7.04 8.27
N ILE A 18 4.65 6.87 6.97
CA ILE A 18 3.63 6.40 6.02
C ILE A 18 3.17 5.00 6.42
N VAL A 19 4.13 4.07 6.59
CA VAL A 19 3.84 2.67 6.92
C VAL A 19 2.91 2.61 8.13
N LYS A 20 3.23 3.32 9.21
CA LYS A 20 2.38 3.39 10.41
C LYS A 20 0.98 3.93 10.13
N LYS A 21 0.85 4.99 9.31
CA LYS A 21 -0.47 5.55 8.93
C LYS A 21 -1.27 4.56 8.08
N VAL A 22 -0.63 3.82 7.17
CA VAL A 22 -1.29 2.80 6.35
C VAL A 22 -1.75 1.64 7.23
N VAL A 23 -0.88 1.13 8.10
CA VAL A 23 -1.20 0.05 9.04
C VAL A 23 -2.36 0.44 9.95
N GLN A 24 -2.37 1.67 10.49
CA GLN A 24 -3.48 2.18 11.28
C GLN A 24 -4.78 2.26 10.47
N PHE A 25 -4.73 2.77 9.24
CA PHE A 25 -5.90 2.83 8.36
C PHE A 25 -6.47 1.44 8.05
N LEU A 26 -5.59 0.45 7.83
CA LEU A 26 -5.98 -0.94 7.63
C LEU A 26 -6.59 -1.52 8.91
N PHE A 27 -5.98 -1.31 10.07
CA PHE A 27 -6.53 -1.74 11.35
C PHE A 27 -7.95 -1.20 11.59
N ASP A 28 -8.17 0.09 11.37
CA ASP A 28 -9.46 0.76 11.54
C ASP A 28 -10.51 0.26 10.51
N ALA A 29 -10.08 -0.23 9.35
CA ALA A 29 -10.95 -0.83 8.35
C ALA A 29 -11.30 -2.29 8.64
N LEU A 30 -10.42 -3.02 9.35
CA LEU A 30 -10.50 -4.46 9.56
C LEU A 30 -10.94 -4.84 10.97
N GLN A 31 -11.00 -3.88 11.91
CA GLN A 31 -11.47 -4.10 13.28
C GLN A 31 -10.73 -5.26 13.98
N ALA A 32 -9.39 -5.23 13.93
CA ALA A 32 -8.48 -6.12 14.65
C ALA A 32 -8.30 -7.57 14.17
N GLU A 33 -8.73 -7.93 12.96
CA GLU A 33 -8.54 -9.29 12.41
C GLU A 33 -7.15 -9.56 11.79
N VAL A 34 -6.18 -8.63 11.90
CA VAL A 34 -4.86 -8.73 11.23
C VAL A 34 -3.71 -8.51 12.21
N ASP A 35 -2.64 -9.30 12.04
CA ASP A 35 -1.36 -9.06 12.71
C ASP A 35 -0.73 -7.77 12.19
N LEU A 36 -0.76 -6.74 13.03
CA LEU A 36 -0.23 -5.41 12.69
C LEU A 36 1.28 -5.40 12.48
N HIS A 37 2.02 -6.26 13.20
CA HIS A 37 3.47 -6.31 13.05
C HIS A 37 3.83 -6.91 11.70
N GLU A 38 3.18 -8.00 11.31
CA GLU A 38 3.41 -8.62 10.00
C GLU A 38 3.06 -7.65 8.86
N LEU A 39 1.97 -6.92 9.01
CA LEU A 39 1.52 -5.92 8.03
C LEU A 39 2.48 -4.74 7.92
N GLU A 40 2.95 -4.20 9.05
CA GLU A 40 3.95 -3.12 9.10
C GLU A 40 5.24 -3.56 8.41
N THR A 41 5.74 -4.76 8.74
CA THR A 41 6.97 -5.32 8.15
C THR A 41 6.83 -5.52 6.65
N THR A 42 5.68 -6.03 6.20
CA THR A 42 5.42 -6.30 4.77
C THR A 42 5.35 -5.02 3.96
N ILE A 43 4.66 -4.00 4.47
CA ILE A 43 4.50 -2.70 3.79
C ILE A 43 5.85 -1.95 3.80
N GLU A 44 6.59 -1.96 4.90
CA GLU A 44 7.92 -1.33 4.97
C GLU A 44 8.92 -1.99 4.02
N ALA A 45 8.98 -3.34 3.99
CA ALA A 45 9.82 -4.08 3.07
C ALA A 45 9.46 -3.80 1.60
N THR A 46 8.20 -3.48 1.32
CA THR A 46 7.77 -3.14 -0.04
C THR A 46 8.35 -1.81 -0.49
N PHE A 47 8.25 -0.76 0.33
CA PHE A 47 8.77 0.56 -0.05
C PHE A 47 10.30 0.63 -0.08
N THR A 48 10.99 -0.20 0.70
CA THR A 48 12.46 -0.28 0.71
C THR A 48 13.03 -1.17 -0.42
N HIS A 49 12.16 -1.95 -1.10
CA HIS A 49 12.51 -2.86 -2.20
C HIS A 49 11.62 -2.70 -3.45
N LEU A 50 11.21 -1.46 -3.77
CA LEU A 50 10.28 -1.16 -4.88
C LEU A 50 10.68 -1.77 -6.24
N LYS A 51 11.97 -1.77 -6.58
CA LYS A 51 12.48 -2.35 -7.83
C LYS A 51 12.24 -3.87 -7.90
N GLU A 52 12.50 -4.60 -6.82
CA GLU A 52 12.24 -6.05 -6.76
C GLU A 52 10.73 -6.35 -6.81
N LYS A 53 9.90 -5.46 -6.26
CA LYS A 53 8.44 -5.57 -6.30
C LYS A 53 7.90 -5.31 -7.70
N LYS A 54 8.53 -4.42 -8.46
CA LYS A 54 8.25 -4.20 -9.89
C LYS A 54 8.54 -5.43 -10.73
N GLU A 55 9.68 -6.07 -10.51
CA GLU A 55 10.03 -7.32 -11.20
C GLU A 55 9.05 -8.46 -10.90
N LYS A 56 8.42 -8.44 -9.72
CA LYS A 56 7.34 -9.37 -9.34
C LYS A 56 5.96 -8.98 -9.87
N GLY A 57 5.83 -7.85 -10.55
CA GLY A 57 4.58 -7.36 -11.12
C GLY A 57 3.57 -6.82 -10.10
N VAL A 58 4.00 -6.51 -8.88
CA VAL A 58 3.12 -6.00 -7.80
C VAL A 58 3.35 -4.52 -7.48
N ALA A 59 4.33 -3.90 -8.11
CA ALA A 59 4.54 -2.46 -8.04
C ALA A 59 4.85 -1.92 -9.44
N ASP A 60 4.52 -0.65 -9.69
CA ASP A 60 4.86 0.00 -10.94
C ASP A 60 5.32 1.44 -10.73
N PHE A 61 6.22 1.88 -11.60
CA PHE A 61 6.76 3.23 -11.63
C PHE A 61 6.18 3.99 -12.82
N SER A 62 5.66 5.18 -12.55
CA SER A 62 5.11 6.06 -13.58
C SER A 62 5.73 7.44 -13.48
N LYS A 63 6.16 7.98 -14.63
CA LYS A 63 6.53 9.40 -14.75
C LYS A 63 5.29 10.19 -15.16
N CYS A 64 5.05 11.34 -14.52
CA CYS A 64 4.09 12.29 -15.04
C CYS A 64 4.76 13.11 -16.15
N SER A 65 4.18 13.07 -17.35
CA SER A 65 4.75 13.68 -18.54
C SER A 65 4.75 15.22 -18.51
N SER A 66 4.03 15.84 -17.58
CA SER A 66 3.78 17.29 -17.56
C SER A 66 4.35 18.06 -16.37
N GLU A 67 4.69 17.39 -15.26
CA GLU A 67 4.91 18.08 -13.97
C GLU A 67 6.25 17.80 -13.28
N GLY A 68 7.21 17.14 -13.96
CA GLY A 68 8.51 16.81 -13.36
C GLY A 68 8.40 15.94 -12.10
N ASN A 69 7.26 15.28 -11.94
CA ASN A 69 6.94 14.40 -10.81
C ASN A 69 6.78 12.97 -11.31
N SER A 70 6.90 12.04 -10.37
CA SER A 70 6.72 10.61 -10.64
C SER A 70 6.01 9.96 -9.47
N SER A 71 5.57 8.73 -9.69
CA SER A 71 4.87 7.95 -8.69
C SER A 71 5.26 6.49 -8.71
N TRP A 72 5.18 5.87 -7.54
CA TRP A 72 5.14 4.43 -7.40
C TRP A 72 3.76 4.00 -6.93
N GLU A 73 3.20 3.00 -7.58
CA GLU A 73 1.97 2.34 -7.13
C GLU A 73 2.29 0.91 -6.73
N TYR A 74 1.85 0.51 -5.54
CA TYR A 74 1.96 -0.86 -5.04
C TYR A 74 0.57 -1.46 -4.86
N GLY A 75 0.35 -2.63 -5.44
CA GLY A 75 -0.87 -3.41 -5.28
C GLY A 75 -0.66 -4.60 -4.34
N ALA A 76 -1.57 -4.79 -3.39
CA ALA A 76 -1.57 -5.95 -2.51
C ALA A 76 -2.98 -6.55 -2.38
N VAL A 77 -3.02 -7.88 -2.25
CA VAL A 77 -4.25 -8.61 -1.94
C VAL A 77 -4.03 -9.49 -0.72
N PHE A 78 -4.91 -9.37 0.27
CA PHE A 78 -4.91 -10.22 1.46
C PHE A 78 -6.20 -11.04 1.54
N ALA A 79 -6.10 -12.28 2.01
CA ALA A 79 -7.24 -13.13 2.30
C ALA A 79 -7.25 -13.43 3.80
N ILE A 80 -8.32 -13.04 4.49
CA ILE A 80 -8.47 -13.22 5.94
C ILE A 80 -9.63 -14.19 6.21
N PRO A 81 -9.39 -15.33 6.86
CA PRO A 81 -10.46 -16.27 7.21
C PRO A 81 -11.52 -15.62 8.10
N LEU A 82 -12.80 -15.84 7.79
CA LEU A 82 -13.90 -15.53 8.70
C LEU A 82 -14.08 -16.71 9.66
N ALA A 83 -13.57 -16.58 10.89
CA ALA A 83 -13.53 -17.68 11.87
C ALA A 83 -14.90 -18.35 12.10
N ASP A 84 -15.98 -17.57 12.07
CA ASP A 84 -17.34 -18.04 12.32
C ASP A 84 -18.03 -18.61 11.06
N LEU A 85 -17.44 -18.44 9.88
CA LEU A 85 -18.03 -18.79 8.58
C LEU A 85 -16.99 -19.48 7.70
N SER A 86 -16.83 -20.80 7.89
CA SER A 86 -15.80 -21.62 7.20
C SER A 86 -15.82 -21.59 5.67
N ASN A 87 -16.95 -21.21 5.06
CA ASN A 87 -17.10 -21.08 3.61
C ASN A 87 -16.84 -19.66 3.10
N TYR A 88 -16.42 -18.73 3.95
CA TYR A 88 -16.22 -17.33 3.61
C TYR A 88 -14.84 -16.83 4.08
N PHE A 89 -14.31 -15.85 3.35
CA PHE A 89 -13.15 -15.08 3.78
C PHE A 89 -13.32 -13.63 3.35
N TYR A 90 -12.64 -12.72 4.04
CA TYR A 90 -12.49 -11.36 3.56
C TYR A 90 -11.37 -11.28 2.54
N GLY A 91 -11.69 -10.81 1.33
CA GLY A 91 -10.70 -10.40 0.34
C GLY A 91 -10.43 -8.91 0.48
N LEU A 92 -9.17 -8.54 0.72
CA LEU A 92 -8.74 -7.15 0.80
C LEU A 92 -7.90 -6.82 -0.40
N VAL A 93 -8.35 -5.90 -1.22
CA VAL A 93 -7.57 -5.35 -2.33
C VAL A 93 -7.12 -3.96 -1.92
N MET A 94 -5.81 -3.73 -1.90
CA MET A 94 -5.21 -2.46 -1.51
C MET A 94 -4.31 -1.94 -2.62
N THR A 95 -4.35 -0.63 -2.85
CA THR A 95 -3.31 0.08 -3.58
C THR A 95 -2.72 1.17 -2.70
N ILE A 96 -1.40 1.36 -2.80
CA ILE A 96 -0.70 2.49 -2.19
C ILE A 96 0.07 3.20 -3.29
N LYS A 97 -0.32 4.44 -3.57
CA LYS A 97 0.36 5.32 -4.51
C LYS A 97 1.19 6.34 -3.76
N LEU A 98 2.50 6.35 -3.96
CA LEU A 98 3.40 7.41 -3.50
C LEU A 98 3.73 8.33 -4.66
N GLU A 99 3.72 9.65 -4.45
CA GLU A 99 4.09 10.62 -5.49
C GLU A 99 5.11 11.62 -4.97
N ARG A 100 6.10 11.98 -5.81
CA ARG A 100 7.21 12.89 -5.47
C ARG A 100 7.61 13.76 -6.66
N ASP A 101 8.11 14.97 -6.38
CA ASP A 101 8.71 15.87 -7.37
C ASP A 101 10.14 15.43 -7.70
N VAL A 102 10.24 14.22 -8.24
CA VAL A 102 11.46 13.67 -8.84
C VAL A 102 11.06 13.02 -10.14
N GLU A 103 11.88 13.12 -11.17
CA GLU A 103 11.55 12.54 -12.48
C GLU A 103 12.01 11.09 -12.60
N ASP A 104 13.14 10.74 -11.99
CA ASP A 104 13.81 9.48 -12.24
C ASP A 104 13.53 8.43 -11.19
N GLU A 105 13.35 7.19 -11.66
CA GLU A 105 13.13 6.00 -10.83
C GLU A 105 14.26 5.78 -9.82
N GLU A 106 15.50 6.12 -10.16
CA GLU A 106 16.65 5.97 -9.28
C GLU A 106 16.60 6.89 -8.05
N SER A 107 15.90 8.02 -8.14
CA SER A 107 15.72 8.97 -7.02
C SER A 107 14.73 8.47 -5.95
N TRP A 108 14.14 7.29 -6.17
CA TRP A 108 13.22 6.58 -5.27
C TRP A 108 13.89 5.55 -4.37
N ASP A 109 15.21 5.66 -4.13
CA ASP A 109 15.80 4.89 -3.04
C ASP A 109 15.27 5.38 -1.69
N LEU A 110 14.26 4.66 -1.18
CA LEU A 110 13.55 4.94 0.05
C LEU A 110 14.16 4.20 1.25
N ARG A 111 15.34 3.58 1.08
CA ARG A 111 16.05 2.93 2.19
C ARG A 111 16.50 3.98 3.22
N GLY A 112 16.29 3.64 4.49
CA GLY A 112 16.66 4.49 5.63
C GLY A 112 15.55 5.38 6.15
N SER A 113 15.89 6.23 7.12
CA SER A 113 14.94 7.08 7.85
C SER A 113 14.87 8.52 7.34
N THR A 114 15.55 8.84 6.23
CA THR A 114 15.62 10.21 5.69
C THR A 114 14.23 10.68 5.29
N PRO A 115 13.69 11.74 5.95
CA PRO A 115 12.40 12.29 5.59
C PRO A 115 12.42 12.89 4.18
N ARG A 116 11.36 12.69 3.42
CA ARG A 116 11.21 13.24 2.07
C ARG A 116 9.82 13.83 1.90
N ASN A 117 9.71 14.80 0.98
CA ASN A 117 8.41 15.34 0.60
C ASN A 117 7.77 14.37 -0.40
N PHE A 118 6.72 13.66 0.03
CA PHE A 118 5.85 12.85 -0.81
C PHE A 118 4.39 13.04 -0.40
N SER A 119 3.49 12.79 -1.33
CA SER A 119 2.09 12.48 -1.02
C SER A 119 1.92 10.96 -1.06
N ALA A 120 0.95 10.45 -0.32
CA ALA A 120 0.53 9.06 -0.42
C ALA A 120 -0.99 8.98 -0.53
N THR A 121 -1.49 8.18 -1.46
CA THR A 121 -2.91 7.84 -1.57
C THR A 121 -3.04 6.34 -1.33
N ILE A 122 -3.94 5.96 -0.43
CA ILE A 122 -4.19 4.56 -0.10
C ILE A 122 -5.65 4.26 -0.35
N ASP A 123 -5.90 3.32 -1.25
CA ASP A 123 -7.22 2.79 -1.52
C ASP A 123 -7.32 1.37 -0.99
N LEU A 124 -8.44 1.07 -0.36
CA LEU A 124 -8.75 -0.24 0.20
C LEU A 124 -10.17 -0.65 -0.19
N MET A 125 -10.28 -1.84 -0.76
CA MET A 125 -11.54 -2.51 -1.00
C MET A 125 -11.61 -3.80 -0.20
N ARG A 126 -12.60 -3.89 0.69
CA ARG A 126 -12.97 -5.13 1.39
C ARG A 126 -14.12 -5.83 0.68
N LEU A 127 -13.91 -7.09 0.36
CA LEU A 127 -14.83 -8.02 -0.27
C LEU A 127 -15.14 -9.15 0.71
N VAL A 128 -16.37 -9.67 0.66
CA VAL A 128 -16.72 -10.95 1.27
C VAL A 128 -16.76 -11.96 0.15
N VAL A 129 -15.89 -12.97 0.22
CA VAL A 129 -15.72 -13.96 -0.84
C VAL A 129 -16.15 -15.32 -0.32
N THR A 130 -16.92 -16.03 -1.12
CA THR A 130 -17.38 -17.39 -0.82
C THR A 130 -16.44 -18.41 -1.46
N ALA A 131 -16.25 -19.54 -0.77
CA ALA A 131 -15.52 -20.69 -1.30
C ALA A 131 -16.06 -21.09 -2.68
N GLY A 132 -15.15 -21.34 -3.63
CA GLY A 132 -15.51 -21.68 -5.02
C GLY A 132 -15.70 -20.49 -5.95
N PHE A 133 -15.46 -19.25 -5.51
CA PHE A 133 -15.37 -18.08 -6.39
C PHE A 133 -14.39 -18.32 -7.56
N ARG A 134 -14.79 -17.87 -8.75
CA ARG A 134 -13.97 -17.89 -9.97
C ARG A 134 -13.96 -16.48 -10.55
N ASP A 135 -12.83 -16.11 -11.14
CA ASP A 135 -12.72 -14.88 -11.92
C ASP A 135 -13.85 -14.84 -12.97
N PRO A 136 -14.69 -13.79 -13.00
CA PRO A 136 -15.87 -13.71 -13.88
C PRO A 136 -15.57 -13.77 -15.38
#